data_AF-A0A7Y5ZHN0-F1
#
_entry.id   AF-A0A7Y5ZHN0-F1
#
_cell.length_a   1.000
_cell.length_b   1.000
_cell.length_c   1.000
_cell.angle_alpha   90.00
_cell.angle_beta   90.00
_cell.angle_gamma   90.00
#
_symmetry.space_group_name_H-M   'P 1'
#
loop_
_entity.id
_entity.type
_entity.pdbx_description
1 polymer ?
#
loop_
_entity_poly.entity_id
_entity_poly.type
_entity_poly.pdbx_seq_one_letter_code
_entity_poly.pdbx_strand_id
1 'polypeptide(L)'
;MRLFDGRDTVSFERAGDRVTVLLTGAQIRAASVDIVRQHVTLLDECPEEYQAAIAYTVPAGARTVREAAAEAKTRLAKLQAAQRLAALRTSPGAFAVPFLHPENVVLTGAGAVPVHSGLIGILTPTALDSELFLRGYKALVLSILHARLPFEKLLDGSSMLRDPFSERIAACTTVDEVAALVDIEAEAEARESESRTLTLPRLRHRLTTVLGATAAIASLVLGWFTWSSYAVALPKQEAIIAAQSSFVIGDYGQALTDLRDYSSVDLPKSARYVLAVSSVKLADLSSAQKDAVLNNISTKTDDNTLDYWISLERGDLERALNLAQNVGDDQLTLVAYTDLFQATKLNTAMAGAEKQKRLEEYSKKIEELSARLGGEE
;
A
#
# COMPACT_ATOMS: atom_id res chain seq x y z
N MET A 1 -30.59 -41.93 -8.02
CA MET A 1 -29.19 -42.30 -8.38
C MET A 1 -28.92 -43.73 -7.93
N ARG A 2 -28.30 -44.57 -8.77
CA ARG A 2 -27.90 -45.93 -8.38
C ARG A 2 -26.44 -45.88 -7.94
N LEU A 3 -26.16 -46.32 -6.72
CA LEU A 3 -24.84 -46.28 -6.12
C LEU A 3 -24.29 -47.70 -6.00
N PHE A 4 -23.02 -47.91 -6.31
CA PHE A 4 -22.35 -49.22 -6.26
C PHE A 4 -21.13 -49.18 -5.35
N ASP A 5 -21.02 -50.10 -4.39
CA ASP A 5 -19.91 -50.17 -3.42
C ASP A 5 -18.86 -51.25 -3.73
N GLY A 6 -19.01 -51.97 -4.85
CA GLY A 6 -18.17 -53.11 -5.21
C GLY A 6 -18.85 -54.47 -5.13
N ARG A 7 -20.00 -54.55 -4.43
CA ARG A 7 -20.81 -55.78 -4.35
C ARG A 7 -22.29 -55.48 -4.51
N ASP A 8 -22.79 -54.48 -3.80
CA ASP A 8 -24.20 -54.15 -3.72
C ASP A 8 -24.50 -52.86 -4.50
N THR A 9 -25.68 -52.82 -5.14
CA THR A 9 -26.18 -51.62 -5.83
C THR A 9 -27.45 -51.12 -5.17
N VAL A 10 -27.44 -49.90 -4.62
CA VAL A 10 -28.57 -49.33 -3.88
C VAL A 10 -29.07 -48.06 -4.57
N SER A 11 -30.39 -47.87 -4.61
CA SER A 11 -31.02 -46.71 -5.25
C SER A 11 -31.27 -45.60 -4.22
N PHE A 12 -30.73 -44.41 -4.46
CA PHE A 12 -30.84 -43.23 -3.60
C PHE A 12 -31.60 -42.12 -4.30
N GLU A 13 -32.49 -41.45 -3.60
CA GLU A 13 -33.12 -40.20 -4.01
C GLU A 13 -32.77 -39.13 -2.97
N ARG A 14 -32.26 -37.99 -3.43
CA ARG A 14 -31.83 -36.90 -2.54
C ARG A 14 -32.62 -35.64 -2.87
N ALA A 15 -33.32 -35.11 -1.88
CA ALA A 15 -34.09 -33.88 -1.95
C ALA A 15 -33.67 -32.96 -0.78
N GLY A 16 -32.71 -32.08 -1.04
CA GLY A 16 -32.15 -31.20 -0.01
C GLY A 16 -31.44 -31.97 1.11
N ASP A 17 -31.95 -31.85 2.32
CA ASP A 17 -31.47 -32.50 3.54
C ASP A 17 -32.05 -33.90 3.78
N ARG A 18 -32.98 -34.35 2.94
CA ARG A 18 -33.57 -35.69 3.02
C ARG A 18 -32.99 -36.61 1.96
N VAL A 19 -32.60 -37.81 2.40
CA VAL A 19 -32.13 -38.89 1.53
C VAL A 19 -33.07 -40.08 1.71
N THR A 20 -33.70 -40.48 0.63
CA THR A 20 -34.54 -41.69 0.56
C THR A 20 -33.75 -42.81 -0.10
N VAL A 21 -33.68 -43.96 0.55
CA VAL A 21 -33.03 -45.16 0.03
C VAL A 21 -34.11 -46.16 -0.35
N LEU A 22 -34.15 -46.51 -1.63
CA LEU A 22 -35.11 -47.43 -2.21
C LEU A 22 -34.49 -48.82 -2.32
N LEU A 23 -35.15 -49.81 -1.73
CA LEU A 23 -34.66 -51.18 -1.59
C LEU A 23 -35.58 -52.16 -2.29
N THR A 24 -34.98 -53.08 -3.04
CA THR A 24 -35.67 -54.22 -3.64
C THR A 24 -35.85 -55.35 -2.61
N GLY A 25 -36.70 -56.33 -2.91
CA GLY A 25 -36.97 -57.41 -1.97
C GLY A 25 -35.80 -58.36 -1.67
N ALA A 26 -34.76 -58.33 -2.48
CA ALA A 26 -33.51 -59.05 -2.19
C ALA A 26 -32.62 -58.30 -1.17
N GLN A 27 -32.87 -57.01 -0.94
CA GLN A 27 -32.01 -56.10 -0.16
C GLN A 27 -32.52 -55.85 1.26
N ILE A 28 -33.76 -56.26 1.54
CA ILE A 28 -34.37 -56.19 2.85
C ILE A 28 -35.08 -57.49 3.18
N ARG A 29 -34.81 -58.05 4.36
CA ARG A 29 -35.51 -59.23 4.83
C ARG A 29 -36.92 -58.86 5.28
N ALA A 30 -37.94 -59.32 4.54
CA ALA A 30 -39.35 -59.04 4.81
C ALA A 30 -39.79 -59.38 6.26
N ALA A 31 -39.25 -60.45 6.83
CA ALA A 31 -39.55 -60.89 8.21
C ALA A 31 -38.93 -60.00 9.32
N SER A 32 -38.13 -58.99 8.96
CA SER A 32 -37.41 -58.13 9.91
C SER A 32 -37.69 -56.65 9.69
N VAL A 33 -38.67 -56.31 8.85
CA VAL A 33 -39.08 -54.92 8.56
C VAL A 33 -39.49 -54.18 9.85
N ASP A 34 -40.17 -54.86 10.76
CA ASP A 34 -40.58 -54.28 12.05
C ASP A 34 -39.40 -53.93 12.97
N ILE A 35 -38.28 -54.66 12.85
CA ILE A 35 -37.04 -54.37 13.60
C ILE A 35 -36.34 -53.15 12.98
N VAL A 36 -36.33 -53.05 11.65
CA VAL A 36 -35.76 -51.88 10.95
C VAL A 36 -36.54 -50.61 11.26
N ARG A 37 -37.89 -50.69 11.38
CA ARG A 37 -38.75 -49.56 11.79
C ARG A 37 -38.39 -48.96 13.15
N GLN A 38 -37.82 -49.75 14.07
CA GLN A 38 -37.44 -49.27 15.39
C GLN A 38 -36.17 -48.40 15.37
N HIS A 39 -35.35 -48.53 14.33
CA HIS A 39 -34.06 -47.85 14.21
C HIS A 39 -33.99 -46.86 13.06
N VAL A 40 -34.88 -46.96 12.07
CA VAL A 40 -34.90 -46.07 10.90
C VAL A 40 -36.33 -45.74 10.46
N THR A 41 -36.53 -44.50 10.01
CA THR A 41 -37.82 -44.02 9.50
C THR A 41 -38.11 -44.65 8.13
N LEU A 42 -39.07 -45.57 8.08
CA LEU A 42 -39.61 -46.09 6.81
C LEU A 42 -40.70 -45.15 6.29
N LEU A 43 -40.76 -44.95 4.98
CA LEU A 43 -41.86 -44.26 4.32
C LEU A 43 -43.01 -45.24 4.06
N ASP A 44 -44.24 -44.80 4.30
CA ASP A 44 -45.46 -45.60 4.08
C ASP A 44 -45.79 -45.77 2.59
N GLU A 45 -45.33 -44.84 1.75
CA GLU A 45 -45.47 -44.89 0.29
C GLU A 45 -44.13 -45.27 -0.36
N CYS A 46 -44.14 -46.35 -1.13
CA CYS A 46 -42.99 -46.86 -1.87
C CYS A 46 -43.41 -47.09 -3.33
N PRO A 47 -42.58 -46.73 -4.33
CA PRO A 47 -42.90 -47.02 -5.73
C PRO A 47 -43.07 -48.53 -5.95
N GLU A 48 -43.95 -48.95 -6.88
CA GLU A 48 -44.33 -50.36 -7.09
C GLU A 48 -43.14 -51.31 -7.37
N GLU A 49 -42.03 -50.77 -7.86
CA GLU A 49 -40.80 -51.53 -8.17
C GLU A 49 -39.93 -51.86 -6.93
N TYR A 50 -40.22 -51.25 -5.77
CA TYR A 50 -39.42 -51.34 -4.55
C TYR A 50 -40.25 -51.87 -3.38
N GLN A 51 -39.61 -52.64 -2.50
CA GLN A 51 -40.29 -53.25 -1.35
C GLN A 51 -40.23 -52.37 -0.09
N ALA A 52 -39.21 -51.51 0.03
CA ALA A 52 -39.11 -50.58 1.15
C ALA A 52 -38.39 -49.28 0.73
N ALA A 53 -38.82 -48.18 1.32
CA ALA A 53 -38.19 -46.87 1.19
C ALA A 53 -37.79 -46.36 2.59
N ILE A 54 -36.51 -46.07 2.78
CA ILE A 54 -35.96 -45.62 4.06
C ILE A 54 -35.57 -44.15 3.97
N ALA A 55 -36.09 -43.31 4.84
CA ALA A 55 -35.79 -41.87 4.87
C ALA A 55 -34.74 -41.54 5.96
N TYR A 56 -33.70 -40.85 5.54
CA TYR A 56 -32.63 -40.32 6.40
C TYR A 56 -32.63 -38.79 6.35
N THR A 57 -32.34 -38.17 7.49
CA THR A 57 -32.09 -36.73 7.58
C THR A 57 -30.59 -36.50 7.69
N VAL A 58 -30.03 -35.76 6.73
CA VAL A 58 -28.63 -35.38 6.71
C VAL A 58 -28.42 -34.21 7.69
N PRO A 59 -27.42 -34.28 8.60
CA PRO A 59 -27.17 -33.20 9.55
C PRO A 59 -26.92 -31.86 8.85
N ALA A 60 -27.42 -30.77 9.43
CA ALA A 60 -27.24 -29.43 8.89
C ALA A 60 -25.74 -29.07 8.75
N GLY A 61 -25.34 -28.62 7.56
CA GLY A 61 -23.95 -28.27 7.25
C GLY A 61 -23.04 -29.45 6.93
N ALA A 62 -23.56 -30.69 6.91
CA ALA A 62 -22.81 -31.83 6.40
C ALA A 62 -22.70 -31.77 4.88
N ARG A 63 -21.55 -32.16 4.34
CA ARG A 63 -21.31 -32.24 2.89
C ARG A 63 -20.97 -33.66 2.49
N THR A 64 -21.41 -34.11 1.33
CA THR A 64 -21.00 -35.43 0.84
C THR A 64 -19.49 -35.44 0.57
N VAL A 65 -18.88 -36.62 0.58
CA VAL A 65 -17.47 -36.76 0.20
C VAL A 65 -17.25 -36.26 -1.24
N ARG A 66 -18.22 -36.47 -2.14
CA ARG A 66 -18.18 -35.93 -3.51
C ARG A 66 -18.19 -34.40 -3.55
N GLU A 67 -19.05 -33.76 -2.77
CA GLU A 67 -19.07 -32.29 -2.66
C GLU A 67 -17.78 -31.75 -2.06
N ALA A 68 -17.30 -32.36 -0.97
CA ALA A 68 -16.05 -31.97 -0.31
C ALA A 68 -14.84 -32.11 -1.26
N ALA A 69 -14.80 -33.17 -2.07
CA ALA A 69 -13.78 -33.38 -3.09
C ALA A 69 -13.80 -32.31 -4.18
N ALA A 70 -14.99 -31.84 -4.57
CA ALA A 70 -15.17 -30.78 -5.58
C ALA A 70 -14.81 -29.38 -5.05
N GLU A 71 -15.09 -29.11 -3.77
CA GLU A 71 -14.77 -27.83 -3.12
C GLU A 71 -13.30 -27.68 -2.75
N ALA A 72 -12.61 -28.80 -2.48
CA ALA A 72 -11.20 -28.82 -2.10
C ALA A 72 -10.28 -28.44 -3.27
N LYS A 73 -9.93 -27.16 -3.36
CA LYS A 73 -9.07 -26.60 -4.43
C LYS A 73 -7.58 -26.91 -4.23
N THR A 74 -7.11 -26.96 -2.99
CA THR A 74 -5.69 -27.17 -2.67
C THR A 74 -5.43 -28.63 -2.30
N ARG A 75 -4.18 -29.08 -2.48
CA ARG A 75 -3.75 -30.43 -2.07
C ARG A 75 -3.96 -30.63 -0.57
N LEU A 76 -3.60 -29.63 0.25
CA LEU A 76 -3.83 -29.67 1.70
C LEU A 76 -5.32 -29.85 2.06
N ALA A 77 -6.22 -29.09 1.43
CA ALA A 77 -7.65 -29.22 1.72
C ALA A 77 -8.20 -30.60 1.35
N LYS A 78 -7.71 -31.20 0.25
CA LYS A 78 -8.05 -32.56 -0.15
C LYS A 78 -7.55 -33.59 0.87
N LEU A 79 -6.31 -33.44 1.34
CA LEU A 79 -5.74 -34.32 2.36
C LEU A 79 -6.49 -34.20 3.69
N GLN A 80 -6.81 -32.99 4.14
CA GLN A 80 -7.62 -32.77 5.35
C GLN A 80 -9.03 -33.36 5.24
N ALA A 81 -9.66 -33.28 4.06
CA ALA A 81 -10.94 -33.95 3.82
C ALA A 81 -10.79 -35.48 3.90
N ALA A 82 -9.70 -36.04 3.36
CA ALA A 82 -9.40 -37.47 3.46
C ALA A 82 -9.07 -37.92 4.90
N GLN A 83 -8.39 -37.10 5.71
CA GLN A 83 -8.12 -37.40 7.13
C GLN A 83 -9.42 -37.62 7.91
N ARG A 84 -10.47 -36.85 7.61
CA ARG A 84 -11.79 -37.00 8.27
C ARG A 84 -12.46 -38.35 7.99
N LEU A 85 -12.07 -39.05 6.92
CA LEU A 85 -12.55 -40.40 6.64
C LEU A 85 -12.06 -41.41 7.68
N ALA A 86 -11.00 -41.11 8.45
CA ALA A 86 -10.53 -41.97 9.54
C ALA A 86 -11.63 -42.24 10.59
N ALA A 87 -12.66 -41.41 10.69
CA ALA A 87 -13.81 -41.65 11.55
C ALA A 87 -14.67 -42.87 11.11
N LEU A 88 -14.55 -43.32 9.86
CA LEU A 88 -15.23 -44.51 9.35
C LEU A 88 -14.60 -45.81 9.83
N ARG A 89 -13.46 -45.77 10.54
CA ARG A 89 -12.85 -46.96 11.16
C ARG A 89 -13.92 -47.65 12.00
N THR A 90 -14.29 -48.86 11.61
CA THR A 90 -15.37 -49.59 12.25
C THR A 90 -14.94 -50.02 13.64
N SER A 91 -15.82 -49.81 14.62
CA SER A 91 -15.62 -50.35 15.96
C SER A 91 -15.99 -51.83 15.96
N PRO A 92 -15.16 -52.73 16.53
CA PRO A 92 -15.52 -54.14 16.65
C PRO A 92 -16.81 -54.29 17.47
N GLY A 93 -17.83 -54.95 16.89
CA GLY A 93 -19.12 -55.20 17.54
C GLY A 93 -20.31 -54.37 17.04
N ALA A 94 -20.12 -53.49 16.03
CA ALA A 94 -21.25 -52.76 15.43
C ALA A 94 -22.09 -53.66 14.51
N PHE A 95 -23.41 -53.65 14.70
CA PHE A 95 -24.37 -54.36 13.82
C PHE A 95 -24.62 -53.63 12.50
N ALA A 96 -24.25 -52.35 12.43
CA ALA A 96 -24.38 -51.52 11.24
C ALA A 96 -23.18 -51.72 10.31
N VAL A 97 -23.45 -52.01 9.03
CA VAL A 97 -22.44 -52.17 7.99
C VAL A 97 -22.43 -50.92 7.11
N PRO A 98 -21.36 -50.11 7.11
CA PRO A 98 -21.34 -48.86 6.36
C PRO A 98 -21.34 -49.12 4.84
N PHE A 99 -22.24 -48.45 4.11
CA PHE A 99 -22.24 -48.48 2.64
C PHE A 99 -21.25 -47.43 2.11
N LEU A 100 -20.11 -47.87 1.59
CA LEU A 100 -19.02 -46.96 1.21
C LEU A 100 -19.23 -46.42 -0.21
N HIS A 101 -19.70 -45.17 -0.30
CA HIS A 101 -19.82 -44.44 -1.56
C HIS A 101 -19.67 -42.93 -1.34
N PRO A 102 -19.03 -42.16 -2.25
CA PRO A 102 -18.83 -40.71 -2.08
C PRO A 102 -20.11 -39.89 -1.90
N GLU A 103 -21.24 -40.38 -2.41
CA GLU A 103 -22.58 -39.77 -2.26
C GLU A 103 -23.32 -40.17 -0.97
N ASN A 104 -22.89 -41.29 -0.36
CA ASN A 104 -23.50 -41.80 0.87
C ASN A 104 -22.74 -41.35 2.12
N VAL A 105 -21.43 -41.19 2.04
CA VAL A 105 -20.61 -40.70 3.15
C VAL A 105 -20.66 -39.17 3.20
N VAL A 106 -20.97 -38.63 4.37
CA VAL A 106 -20.98 -37.19 4.63
C VAL A 106 -19.92 -36.80 5.66
N LEU A 107 -19.28 -35.65 5.43
CA LEU A 107 -18.32 -35.05 6.34
C LEU A 107 -19.04 -34.03 7.24
N THR A 108 -18.98 -34.28 8.55
CA THR A 108 -19.56 -33.46 9.63
C THR A 108 -18.46 -32.90 10.53
N GLY A 109 -18.74 -31.90 11.37
CA GLY A 109 -17.73 -31.33 12.28
C GLY A 109 -16.99 -32.35 13.16
N ALA A 110 -17.60 -33.51 13.43
CA ALA A 110 -17.01 -34.60 14.22
C ALA A 110 -16.24 -35.65 13.41
N GLY A 111 -16.31 -35.63 12.07
CA GLY A 111 -15.70 -36.63 11.19
C GLY A 111 -16.61 -37.07 10.04
N ALA A 112 -16.31 -38.20 9.44
CA ALA A 112 -17.12 -38.83 8.38
C ALA A 112 -18.17 -39.80 8.95
N VAL A 113 -19.40 -39.73 8.44
CA VAL A 113 -20.52 -40.61 8.82
C VAL A 113 -21.24 -41.09 7.56
N PRO A 114 -21.56 -42.40 7.43
CA PRO A 114 -22.40 -42.89 6.34
C PRO A 114 -23.88 -42.51 6.59
N VAL A 115 -24.57 -41.99 5.58
CA VAL A 115 -26.01 -41.67 5.68
C VAL A 115 -26.83 -42.95 5.79
N HIS A 116 -26.59 -43.89 4.88
CA HIS A 116 -27.15 -45.23 4.92
C HIS A 116 -26.11 -46.25 5.37
N SER A 117 -26.51 -47.10 6.31
CA SER A 117 -25.79 -48.31 6.67
C SER A 117 -26.71 -49.52 6.56
N GLY A 118 -26.16 -50.64 6.13
CA GLY A 118 -26.80 -51.94 6.21
C GLY A 118 -26.84 -52.46 7.64
N LEU A 119 -27.51 -53.59 7.82
CA LEU A 119 -27.61 -54.31 9.09
C LEU A 119 -27.32 -55.77 8.82
N ILE A 120 -26.43 -56.36 9.63
CA ILE A 120 -25.97 -57.73 9.43
C ILE A 120 -27.17 -58.70 9.32
N GLY A 121 -27.27 -59.40 8.19
CA GLY A 121 -28.32 -60.39 7.91
C GLY A 121 -29.75 -59.84 7.69
N ILE A 122 -29.95 -58.52 7.70
CA ILE A 122 -31.28 -57.89 7.63
C ILE A 122 -31.40 -56.90 6.47
N LEU A 123 -30.41 -56.01 6.31
CA LEU A 123 -30.44 -54.87 5.39
C LEU A 123 -29.11 -54.74 4.65
N THR A 124 -29.13 -54.55 3.34
CA THR A 124 -27.91 -54.40 2.53
C THR A 124 -27.12 -53.14 2.91
N PRO A 125 -25.77 -53.21 3.04
CA PRO A 125 -24.93 -54.41 3.01
C PRO A 125 -25.13 -55.34 4.22
N THR A 126 -25.32 -56.63 3.97
CA THR A 126 -25.73 -57.61 5.00
C THR A 126 -24.56 -58.30 5.70
N ALA A 127 -23.32 -58.06 5.27
CA ALA A 127 -22.12 -58.63 5.86
C ALA A 127 -20.94 -57.66 5.77
N LEU A 128 -20.16 -57.58 6.85
CA LEU A 128 -18.92 -56.81 6.87
C LEU A 128 -17.77 -57.68 6.34
N ASP A 129 -17.30 -57.34 5.15
CA ASP A 129 -16.12 -57.96 4.53
C ASP A 129 -14.94 -56.98 4.62
N SER A 130 -13.90 -57.36 5.37
CA SER A 130 -12.73 -56.50 5.62
C SER A 130 -11.98 -56.14 4.34
N GLU A 131 -11.94 -57.03 3.35
CA GLU A 131 -11.24 -56.79 2.08
C GLU A 131 -12.03 -55.79 1.22
N LEU A 132 -13.35 -55.99 1.14
CA LEU A 132 -14.25 -55.06 0.46
C LEU A 132 -14.23 -53.69 1.13
N PHE A 133 -14.25 -53.64 2.47
CA PHE A 133 -14.18 -52.41 3.22
C PHE A 133 -12.88 -51.66 2.97
N LEU A 134 -11.73 -52.35 2.98
CA LEU A 134 -10.43 -51.75 2.65
C LEU A 134 -10.42 -51.19 1.23
N ARG A 135 -10.95 -51.95 0.26
CA ARG A 135 -11.04 -51.55 -1.15
C ARG A 135 -11.92 -50.30 -1.32
N GLY A 136 -13.09 -50.28 -0.69
CA GLY A 136 -13.98 -49.12 -0.68
C GLY A 136 -13.36 -47.91 0.03
N TYR A 137 -12.63 -48.13 1.13
CA TYR A 137 -11.94 -47.06 1.86
C TYR A 137 -10.83 -46.41 1.02
N LYS A 138 -10.00 -47.22 0.36
CA LYS A 138 -8.99 -46.73 -0.59
C LYS A 138 -9.65 -45.93 -1.72
N ALA A 139 -10.71 -46.47 -2.32
CA ALA A 139 -11.44 -45.78 -3.39
C ALA A 139 -12.05 -44.44 -2.92
N LEU A 140 -12.54 -44.36 -1.68
CA LEU A 140 -13.06 -43.12 -1.10
C LEU A 140 -11.97 -42.07 -0.94
N VAL A 141 -10.83 -42.44 -0.35
CA VAL A 141 -9.67 -41.53 -0.23
C VAL A 141 -9.22 -41.04 -1.62
N LEU A 142 -9.08 -41.95 -2.58
CA LEU A 142 -8.71 -41.61 -3.95
C LEU A 142 -9.74 -40.74 -4.65
N SER A 143 -11.03 -40.88 -4.33
CA SER A 143 -12.10 -40.04 -4.92
C SER A 143 -11.99 -38.57 -4.50
N ILE A 144 -11.45 -38.30 -3.30
CA ILE A 144 -11.18 -36.95 -2.83
C ILE A 144 -10.00 -36.34 -3.57
N LEU A 145 -8.93 -37.14 -3.74
CA LEU A 145 -7.71 -36.70 -4.42
C LEU A 145 -7.98 -36.46 -5.92
N HIS A 146 -8.70 -37.38 -6.54
CA HIS A 146 -9.01 -37.44 -7.98
C HIS A 146 -10.50 -37.24 -8.27
N ALA A 147 -11.07 -36.12 -7.82
CA ALA A 147 -12.49 -35.78 -7.96
C ALA A 147 -13.09 -35.83 -9.39
N ARG A 148 -12.24 -35.94 -10.44
CA ARG A 148 -12.66 -36.07 -11.84
C ARG A 148 -12.94 -37.51 -12.26
N LEU A 149 -12.48 -38.49 -11.50
CA LEU A 149 -12.65 -39.90 -11.83
C LEU A 149 -13.91 -40.45 -11.15
N PRO A 150 -14.72 -41.26 -11.86
CA PRO A 150 -15.85 -41.93 -11.25
C PRO A 150 -15.38 -42.96 -10.22
N PHE A 151 -16.15 -43.10 -9.14
CA PHE A 151 -15.80 -43.93 -7.98
C PHE A 151 -15.59 -45.40 -8.35
N GLU A 152 -16.41 -45.92 -9.26
CA GLU A 152 -16.39 -47.32 -9.71
C GLU A 152 -15.03 -47.68 -10.34
N LYS A 153 -14.43 -46.75 -11.09
CA LYS A 153 -13.09 -46.95 -11.66
C LYS A 153 -11.99 -46.99 -10.61
N LEU A 154 -12.15 -46.23 -9.52
CA LEU A 154 -11.21 -46.21 -8.40
C LEU A 154 -11.31 -47.49 -7.57
N LEU A 155 -12.49 -48.09 -7.55
CA LEU A 155 -12.74 -49.38 -6.92
C LEU A 155 -12.01 -50.50 -7.66
N ASP A 156 -12.07 -50.53 -9.00
CA ASP A 156 -11.48 -51.59 -9.84
C ASP A 156 -9.96 -51.48 -10.07
N GLY A 157 -9.36 -50.31 -9.83
CA GLY A 157 -7.96 -50.11 -10.22
C GLY A 157 -7.25 -48.97 -9.52
N SER A 158 -7.08 -49.05 -8.19
CA SER A 158 -6.14 -48.16 -7.49
C SER A 158 -4.72 -48.25 -8.04
N SER A 159 -4.35 -49.38 -8.68
CA SER A 159 -3.08 -49.62 -9.38
C SER A 159 -2.98 -48.98 -10.77
N MET A 160 -4.06 -48.43 -11.33
CA MET A 160 -4.03 -47.74 -12.63
C MET A 160 -3.62 -46.26 -12.53
N LEU A 161 -3.63 -45.72 -11.31
CA LEU A 161 -3.18 -44.36 -11.03
C LEU A 161 -1.66 -44.34 -10.96
N ARG A 162 -1.03 -43.52 -11.82
CA ARG A 162 0.43 -43.43 -11.95
C ARG A 162 1.07 -42.38 -11.03
N ASP A 163 0.31 -41.83 -10.09
CA ASP A 163 0.87 -40.85 -9.15
C ASP A 163 1.47 -41.57 -7.92
N PRO A 164 2.65 -41.13 -7.44
CA PRO A 164 3.38 -41.82 -6.36
C PRO A 164 2.58 -42.00 -5.07
N PHE A 165 1.63 -41.09 -4.79
CA PHE A 165 0.83 -41.14 -3.59
C PHE A 165 -0.29 -42.19 -3.70
N SER A 166 -0.98 -42.26 -4.84
CA SER A 166 -2.01 -43.27 -5.09
C SER A 166 -1.44 -44.68 -5.17
N GLU A 167 -0.23 -44.85 -5.71
CA GLU A 167 0.49 -46.14 -5.68
C GLU A 167 0.77 -46.60 -4.24
N ARG A 168 1.20 -45.68 -3.37
CA ARG A 168 1.41 -45.96 -1.94
C ARG A 168 0.11 -46.32 -1.23
N ILE A 169 -1.00 -45.62 -1.53
CA ILE A 169 -2.33 -45.97 -1.00
C ILE A 169 -2.77 -47.35 -1.49
N ALA A 170 -2.51 -47.69 -2.75
CA ALA A 170 -2.84 -49.00 -3.31
C ALA A 170 -2.10 -50.13 -2.59
N ALA A 171 -0.82 -49.91 -2.23
CA ALA A 171 0.03 -50.87 -1.55
C ALA A 171 -0.32 -51.12 -0.07
N CYS A 172 -1.07 -50.23 0.58
CA CYS A 172 -1.49 -50.42 1.98
C CYS A 172 -2.35 -51.67 2.14
N THR A 173 -2.14 -52.43 3.22
CA THR A 173 -2.86 -53.67 3.51
C THR A 173 -3.98 -53.51 4.53
N THR A 174 -3.98 -52.38 5.26
CA THR A 174 -4.97 -52.08 6.29
C THR A 174 -5.52 -50.66 6.18
N VAL A 175 -6.70 -50.43 6.75
CA VAL A 175 -7.35 -49.10 6.78
C VAL A 175 -6.52 -48.12 7.61
N ASP A 176 -5.93 -48.61 8.70
CA ASP A 176 -5.05 -47.82 9.57
C ASP A 176 -3.78 -47.36 8.83
N GLU A 177 -3.19 -48.21 7.99
CA GLU A 177 -2.06 -47.82 7.14
C GLU A 177 -2.43 -46.73 6.14
N VAL A 178 -3.61 -46.83 5.50
CA VAL A 178 -4.08 -45.79 4.56
C VAL A 178 -4.29 -44.48 5.30
N ALA A 179 -4.92 -44.51 6.47
CA ALA A 179 -5.17 -43.31 7.25
C ALA A 179 -3.88 -42.66 7.77
N ALA A 180 -2.94 -43.45 8.31
CA ALA A 180 -1.64 -42.96 8.75
C ALA A 180 -0.82 -42.36 7.58
N LEU A 181 -0.90 -42.96 6.40
CA LEU A 181 -0.26 -42.44 5.19
C LEU A 181 -0.82 -41.07 4.80
N VAL A 182 -2.15 -40.89 4.86
CA VAL A 182 -2.81 -39.61 4.61
C VAL A 182 -2.42 -38.57 5.65
N ASP A 183 -2.31 -38.96 6.93
CA ASP A 183 -1.91 -38.06 8.03
C ASP A 183 -0.50 -37.52 7.84
N ILE A 184 0.46 -38.40 7.52
CA ILE A 184 1.86 -38.02 7.27
C ILE A 184 1.97 -37.01 6.12
N GLU A 185 1.25 -37.26 5.01
CA GLU A 185 1.28 -36.38 3.84
C GLU A 185 0.55 -35.06 4.09
N ALA A 186 -0.54 -35.06 4.87
CA ALA A 186 -1.23 -33.85 5.28
C ALA A 186 -0.33 -32.95 6.14
N GLU A 187 0.40 -33.53 7.10
CA GLU A 187 1.34 -32.78 7.94
C GLU A 187 2.51 -32.21 7.14
N ALA A 188 3.06 -32.98 6.20
CA ALA A 188 4.15 -32.51 5.34
C ALA A 188 3.70 -31.31 4.48
N GLU A 189 2.54 -31.42 3.83
CA GLU A 189 1.96 -30.34 3.01
C GLU A 189 1.60 -29.11 3.87
N ALA A 190 1.10 -29.32 5.10
CA ALA A 190 0.79 -28.22 6.03
C ALA A 190 2.05 -27.40 6.35
N ARG A 191 3.15 -28.07 6.72
CA ARG A 191 4.44 -27.41 7.02
C ARG A 191 4.98 -26.64 5.82
N GLU A 192 4.90 -27.23 4.62
CA GLU A 192 5.33 -26.55 3.39
C GLU A 192 4.48 -25.31 3.12
N SER A 193 3.15 -25.42 3.27
CA SER A 193 2.22 -24.31 3.04
C SER A 193 2.42 -23.14 4.01
N GLU A 194 2.72 -23.41 5.29
CA GLU A 194 3.06 -22.40 6.28
C GLU A 194 4.37 -21.69 5.93
N SER A 195 5.39 -22.44 5.52
CA SER A 195 6.68 -21.86 5.12
C SER A 195 6.57 -20.95 3.88
N ARG A 196 5.68 -21.32 2.94
CA ARG A 196 5.46 -20.59 1.69
C ARG A 196 4.58 -19.35 1.87
N THR A 197 3.58 -19.41 2.75
CA THR A 197 2.70 -18.27 3.04
C THR A 197 3.38 -17.18 3.85
N LEU A 198 4.34 -17.51 4.71
CA LEU A 198 5.08 -16.52 5.51
C LEU A 198 6.16 -15.75 4.73
N THR A 199 6.66 -16.31 3.64
CA THR A 199 7.81 -15.74 2.89
C THR A 199 7.42 -14.68 1.85
N LEU A 200 6.21 -14.77 1.26
CA LEU A 200 5.79 -13.90 0.15
C LEU A 200 5.24 -12.50 0.52
N PRO A 201 4.54 -12.26 1.65
CA PRO A 201 3.91 -10.95 1.90
C PRO A 201 4.89 -9.90 2.45
N ARG A 202 5.96 -10.30 3.17
CA ARG A 202 6.86 -9.35 3.84
C ARG A 202 7.75 -8.57 2.87
N LEU A 203 8.26 -9.20 1.82
CA LEU A 203 9.17 -8.54 0.88
C LEU A 203 8.43 -7.52 -0.01
N ARG A 204 7.26 -7.91 -0.55
CA ARG A 204 6.43 -7.02 -1.37
C ARG A 204 5.90 -5.84 -0.58
N HIS A 205 5.44 -6.08 0.65
CA HIS A 205 4.98 -5.00 1.51
C HIS A 205 6.13 -4.05 1.88
N ARG A 206 7.31 -4.57 2.26
CA ARG A 206 8.46 -3.70 2.55
C ARG A 206 8.90 -2.89 1.34
N LEU A 207 8.98 -3.51 0.16
CA LEU A 207 9.39 -2.82 -1.07
C LEU A 207 8.41 -1.69 -1.42
N THR A 208 7.10 -1.96 -1.38
CA THR A 208 6.05 -0.97 -1.67
C THR A 208 6.02 0.17 -0.65
N THR A 209 6.21 -0.12 0.64
CA THR A 209 6.29 0.92 1.67
C THR A 209 7.51 1.82 1.49
N VAL A 210 8.68 1.24 1.16
CA VAL A 210 9.91 2.01 0.92
C VAL A 210 9.76 2.88 -0.33
N LEU A 211 9.26 2.32 -1.44
CA LEU A 211 8.98 3.08 -2.67
C LEU A 211 7.98 4.21 -2.45
N GLY A 212 6.92 3.96 -1.67
CA GLY A 212 5.94 4.99 -1.32
C GLY A 212 6.55 6.12 -0.50
N ALA A 213 7.38 5.78 0.49
CA ALA A 213 8.07 6.78 1.32
C ALA A 213 9.07 7.61 0.52
N THR A 214 9.88 6.98 -0.34
CA THR A 214 10.85 7.70 -1.18
C THR A 214 10.15 8.61 -2.19
N ALA A 215 9.05 8.15 -2.81
CA ALA A 215 8.25 8.96 -3.71
C ALA A 215 7.65 10.17 -2.99
N ALA A 216 7.11 10.00 -1.78
CA ALA A 216 6.56 11.10 -1.00
C ALA A 216 7.61 12.18 -0.67
N ILE A 217 8.81 11.75 -0.25
CA ILE A 217 9.93 12.68 0.02
C ILE A 217 10.34 13.40 -1.27
N ALA A 218 10.49 12.69 -2.38
CA ALA A 218 10.84 13.29 -3.66
C ALA A 218 9.79 14.32 -4.12
N SER A 219 8.50 14.03 -3.95
CA SER A 219 7.41 14.96 -4.26
C SER A 219 7.47 16.24 -3.41
N LEU A 220 7.80 16.13 -2.12
CA LEU A 220 7.95 17.31 -1.26
C LEU A 220 9.13 18.19 -1.69
N VAL A 221 10.27 17.59 -2.04
CA VAL A 221 11.45 18.33 -2.52
C VAL A 221 11.15 19.05 -3.84
N LEU A 222 10.51 18.34 -4.79
CA LEU A 222 10.10 18.94 -6.06
C LEU A 222 9.04 20.03 -5.87
N GLY A 223 8.09 19.81 -4.95
CA GLY A 223 7.08 20.80 -4.58
C GLY A 223 7.69 22.07 -3.99
N TRP A 224 8.66 21.94 -3.08
CA TRP A 224 9.39 23.09 -2.53
C TRP A 224 10.17 23.84 -3.61
N PHE A 225 10.92 23.12 -4.45
CA PHE A 225 11.72 23.73 -5.51
C PHE A 225 10.86 24.52 -6.50
N THR A 226 9.75 23.92 -6.96
CA THR A 226 8.81 24.58 -7.86
C THR A 226 8.17 25.80 -7.21
N TRP A 227 7.69 25.68 -5.97
CA TRP A 227 7.15 26.81 -5.22
C TRP A 227 8.16 27.96 -5.10
N SER A 228 9.39 27.66 -4.68
CA SER A 228 10.43 28.68 -4.50
C SER A 228 10.76 29.42 -5.81
N SER A 229 10.74 28.71 -6.94
CA SER A 229 10.99 29.28 -8.25
C SER A 229 9.86 30.20 -8.70
N TYR A 230 8.60 29.80 -8.50
CA TYR A 230 7.43 30.59 -8.88
C TYR A 230 7.18 31.78 -7.95
N ALA A 231 7.31 31.60 -6.64
CA ALA A 231 6.96 32.63 -5.67
C ALA A 231 8.06 33.68 -5.44
N VAL A 232 9.33 33.36 -5.71
CA VAL A 232 10.46 34.25 -5.39
C VAL A 232 11.30 34.58 -6.62
N ALA A 233 11.74 33.58 -7.38
CA ALA A 233 12.70 33.81 -8.47
C ALA A 233 12.07 34.52 -9.69
N LEU A 234 10.88 34.09 -10.10
CA LEU A 234 10.12 34.66 -11.21
C LEU A 234 9.74 36.14 -11.02
N PRO A 235 9.04 36.55 -9.94
CA PRO A 235 8.65 37.96 -9.77
C PRO A 235 9.85 38.90 -9.67
N LYS A 236 10.95 38.43 -9.07
CA LYS A 236 12.21 39.17 -9.02
C LYS A 236 12.80 39.40 -10.42
N GLN A 237 12.81 38.37 -11.26
CA GLN A 237 13.28 38.50 -12.64
C GLN A 237 12.40 39.44 -13.46
N GLU A 238 11.08 39.34 -13.32
CA GLU A 238 10.12 40.24 -13.98
C GLU A 238 10.33 41.70 -13.54
N ALA A 239 10.50 41.94 -12.24
CA ALA A 239 10.79 43.27 -11.71
C ALA A 239 12.12 43.85 -12.21
N ILE A 240 13.17 43.02 -12.31
CA ILE A 240 14.46 43.45 -12.89
C ILE A 240 14.30 43.84 -14.36
N ILE A 241 13.55 43.06 -15.15
CA ILE A 241 13.30 43.33 -16.56
C ILE A 241 12.46 44.61 -16.71
N ALA A 242 11.43 44.78 -15.90
CA ALA A 242 10.58 45.97 -15.89
C ALA A 242 11.41 47.23 -15.56
N ALA A 243 12.21 47.18 -14.50
CA ALA A 243 13.06 48.31 -14.12
C ALA A 243 14.11 48.66 -15.18
N GLN A 244 14.71 47.66 -15.82
CA GLN A 244 15.63 47.88 -16.94
C GLN A 244 14.92 48.52 -18.14
N SER A 245 13.69 48.11 -18.44
CA SER A 245 12.87 48.73 -19.48
C SER A 245 12.56 50.19 -19.15
N SER A 246 12.08 50.47 -17.94
CA SER A 246 11.81 51.82 -17.42
C SER A 246 13.05 52.72 -17.50
N PHE A 247 14.22 52.17 -17.13
CA PHE A 247 15.50 52.86 -17.23
C PHE A 247 15.88 53.24 -18.66
N VAL A 248 15.70 52.33 -19.63
CA VAL A 248 16.03 52.57 -21.04
C VAL A 248 15.15 53.64 -21.66
N ILE A 249 13.87 53.73 -21.26
CA ILE A 249 12.95 54.77 -21.75
C ILE A 249 13.06 56.10 -20.98
N GLY A 250 13.95 56.19 -19.99
CA GLY A 250 14.23 57.40 -19.21
C GLY A 250 13.30 57.64 -18.02
N ASP A 251 12.46 56.65 -17.65
CA ASP A 251 11.62 56.70 -16.46
C ASP A 251 12.39 56.15 -15.24
N TYR A 252 13.26 56.99 -14.69
CA TYR A 252 14.08 56.66 -13.53
C TYR A 252 13.26 56.45 -12.26
N GLY A 253 12.10 57.11 -12.12
CA GLY A 253 11.24 56.98 -10.94
C GLY A 253 10.54 55.64 -10.89
N GLN A 254 10.03 55.19 -12.04
CA GLN A 254 9.45 53.85 -12.17
C GLN A 254 10.52 52.76 -11.97
N ALA A 255 11.73 52.94 -12.49
CA ALA A 255 12.83 51.99 -12.30
C ALA A 255 13.21 51.78 -10.82
N LEU A 256 13.17 52.84 -10.00
CA LEU A 256 13.34 52.74 -8.55
C LEU A 256 12.17 52.00 -7.89
N THR A 257 10.94 52.34 -8.30
CA THR A 257 9.71 51.73 -7.75
C THR A 257 9.63 50.24 -8.01
N ASP A 258 9.95 49.80 -9.23
CA ASP A 258 9.93 48.39 -9.65
C ASP A 258 10.87 47.50 -8.82
N LEU A 259 11.97 48.08 -8.30
CA LEU A 259 13.00 47.37 -7.54
C LEU A 259 13.03 47.71 -6.05
N ARG A 260 12.09 48.53 -5.57
CA ARG A 260 12.06 49.03 -4.19
C ARG A 260 12.04 47.92 -3.15
N ASP A 261 11.25 46.88 -3.40
CA ASP A 261 10.97 45.82 -2.44
C ASP A 261 12.09 44.75 -2.40
N TYR A 262 13.13 44.88 -3.25
CA TYR A 262 14.26 43.96 -3.32
C TYR A 262 15.53 44.56 -2.69
N SER A 263 16.25 43.76 -1.90
CA SER A 263 17.54 44.15 -1.33
C SER A 263 18.61 44.35 -2.41
N SER A 264 19.47 45.37 -2.28
CA SER A 264 20.54 45.61 -3.25
C SER A 264 21.48 44.41 -3.40
N VAL A 265 21.76 43.71 -2.30
CA VAL A 265 22.64 42.53 -2.25
C VAL A 265 22.08 41.35 -3.06
N ASP A 266 20.76 41.22 -3.10
CA ASP A 266 20.09 40.17 -3.86
C ASP A 266 20.03 40.49 -5.35
N LEU A 267 20.23 41.74 -5.75
CA LEU A 267 20.09 42.17 -7.13
C LEU A 267 21.38 41.92 -7.93
N PRO A 268 21.26 41.49 -9.20
CA PRO A 268 22.40 41.38 -10.09
C PRO A 268 23.02 42.76 -10.31
N LYS A 269 24.32 42.80 -10.61
CA LYS A 269 25.09 44.04 -10.78
C LYS A 269 24.47 45.01 -11.80
N SER A 270 23.85 44.50 -12.86
CA SER A 270 23.12 45.30 -13.84
C SER A 270 21.90 46.02 -13.26
N ALA A 271 21.12 45.37 -12.40
CA ALA A 271 19.98 45.98 -11.72
C ALA A 271 20.43 46.99 -10.65
N ARG A 272 21.52 46.70 -9.92
CA ARG A 272 22.14 47.67 -9.01
C ARG A 272 22.65 48.91 -9.73
N TYR A 273 23.28 48.75 -10.90
CA TYR A 273 23.67 49.88 -11.74
C TYR A 273 22.47 50.73 -12.16
N VAL A 274 21.38 50.10 -12.61
CA VAL A 274 20.12 50.80 -12.95
C VAL A 274 19.59 51.59 -11.77
N LEU A 275 19.53 51.00 -10.57
CA LEU A 275 19.09 51.70 -9.36
C LEU A 275 20.02 52.88 -9.01
N ALA A 276 21.33 52.67 -8.98
CA ALA A 276 22.30 53.70 -8.62
C ALA A 276 22.26 54.90 -9.59
N VAL A 277 22.21 54.64 -10.90
CA VAL A 277 22.10 55.72 -11.89
C VAL A 277 20.76 56.44 -11.81
N SER A 278 19.66 55.71 -11.63
CA SER A 278 18.33 56.30 -11.45
C SER A 278 18.28 57.20 -10.21
N SER A 279 18.91 56.75 -9.12
CA SER A 279 19.07 57.49 -7.86
C SER A 279 19.79 58.81 -8.09
N VAL A 280 20.96 58.80 -8.76
CA VAL A 280 21.72 60.02 -9.07
C VAL A 280 20.95 60.97 -9.98
N LYS A 281 20.24 60.43 -10.98
CA LYS A 281 19.41 61.24 -11.89
C LYS A 281 18.29 61.97 -11.15
N LEU A 282 17.71 61.36 -10.13
CA LEU A 282 16.62 61.92 -9.33
C LEU A 282 17.06 62.67 -8.06
N ALA A 283 18.33 62.57 -7.67
CA ALA A 283 18.89 63.29 -6.53
C ALA A 283 18.78 64.82 -6.70
N ASP A 284 18.73 65.55 -5.57
CA ASP A 284 18.68 67.02 -5.55
C ASP A 284 20.09 67.62 -5.72
N LEU A 285 20.68 67.38 -6.90
CA LEU A 285 21.99 67.86 -7.31
C LEU A 285 21.89 68.73 -8.57
N SER A 286 22.81 69.68 -8.74
CA SER A 286 22.90 70.45 -9.98
C SER A 286 23.23 69.55 -11.17
N SER A 287 22.88 69.96 -12.39
CA SER A 287 23.17 69.18 -13.61
C SER A 287 24.65 68.84 -13.75
N ALA A 288 25.54 69.80 -13.50
CA ALA A 288 26.99 69.61 -13.55
C ALA A 288 27.48 68.57 -12.53
N GLN A 289 26.93 68.56 -11.31
CA GLN A 289 27.26 67.56 -10.29
C GLN A 289 26.75 66.16 -10.67
N LYS A 290 25.53 66.06 -11.22
CA LYS A 290 25.00 64.78 -11.73
C LYS A 290 25.88 64.23 -12.83
N ASP A 291 26.30 65.05 -13.79
CA ASP A 291 27.14 64.59 -14.90
C ASP A 291 28.53 64.16 -14.41
N ALA A 292 29.12 64.86 -13.43
CA ALA A 292 30.39 64.46 -12.82
C ALA A 292 30.30 63.08 -12.14
N VAL A 293 29.23 62.81 -11.40
CA VAL A 293 28.99 61.51 -10.77
C VAL A 293 28.74 60.43 -11.82
N LEU A 294 27.87 60.69 -12.79
CA LEU A 294 27.48 59.72 -13.81
C LEU A 294 28.62 59.33 -14.75
N ASN A 295 29.58 60.23 -15.00
CA ASN A 295 30.77 59.92 -15.80
C ASN A 295 31.69 58.90 -15.12
N ASN A 296 31.59 58.75 -13.79
CA ASN A 296 32.39 57.82 -13.00
C ASN A 296 31.62 56.54 -12.59
N ILE A 297 30.31 56.47 -12.88
CA ILE A 297 29.49 55.28 -12.62
C ILE A 297 29.30 54.48 -13.91
N SER A 298 29.69 53.21 -13.86
CA SER A 298 29.53 52.26 -14.95
C SER A 298 29.07 50.90 -14.42
N THR A 299 28.75 49.97 -15.34
CA THR A 299 28.46 48.57 -14.98
C THR A 299 29.67 47.84 -14.36
N LYS A 300 30.87 48.45 -14.39
CA LYS A 300 32.10 47.92 -13.79
C LYS A 300 32.46 48.58 -12.46
N THR A 301 31.77 49.65 -12.06
CA THR A 301 31.97 50.33 -10.77
C THR A 301 31.87 49.32 -9.62
N ASP A 302 32.63 49.56 -8.55
CA ASP A 302 32.63 48.67 -7.40
C ASP A 302 31.25 48.60 -6.74
N ASP A 303 31.00 47.48 -6.07
CA ASP A 303 29.70 47.18 -5.51
C ASP A 303 29.33 48.13 -4.36
N ASN A 304 30.31 48.66 -3.62
CA ASN A 304 30.07 49.57 -2.50
C ASN A 304 29.64 50.96 -2.99
N THR A 305 30.25 51.47 -4.07
CA THR A 305 29.85 52.74 -4.69
C THR A 305 28.44 52.65 -5.28
N LEU A 306 28.08 51.52 -5.92
CA LEU A 306 26.71 51.32 -6.39
C LEU A 306 25.72 51.25 -5.22
N ASP A 307 26.04 50.44 -4.20
CA ASP A 307 25.19 50.30 -3.02
C ASP A 307 25.09 51.59 -2.21
N TYR A 308 26.09 52.48 -2.26
CA TYR A 308 26.06 53.81 -1.65
C TYR A 308 24.90 54.63 -2.22
N TRP A 309 24.85 54.78 -3.55
CA TRP A 309 23.81 55.58 -4.21
C TRP A 309 22.42 54.99 -4.02
N ILE A 310 22.31 53.66 -4.00
CA ILE A 310 21.05 52.95 -3.69
C ILE A 310 20.62 53.20 -2.24
N SER A 311 21.56 53.14 -1.29
CA SER A 311 21.26 53.36 0.14
C SER A 311 20.86 54.82 0.38
N LEU A 312 21.50 55.75 -0.31
CA LEU A 312 21.19 57.18 -0.27
C LEU A 312 19.76 57.46 -0.73
N GLU A 313 19.35 56.91 -1.87
CA GLU A 313 17.98 57.05 -2.41
C GLU A 313 16.93 56.43 -1.49
N ARG A 314 17.23 55.27 -0.90
CA ARG A 314 16.33 54.59 0.04
C ARG A 314 16.23 55.28 1.41
N GLY A 315 17.03 56.33 1.64
CA GLY A 315 17.09 57.06 2.92
C GLY A 315 17.83 56.31 4.03
N ASP A 316 18.57 55.25 3.72
CA ASP A 316 19.42 54.52 4.67
C ASP A 316 20.80 55.20 4.76
N LEU A 317 20.79 56.38 5.39
CA LEU A 317 21.94 57.29 5.45
C LEU A 317 23.11 56.73 6.29
N GLU A 318 22.83 55.92 7.31
CA GLU A 318 23.88 55.28 8.11
C GLU A 318 24.62 54.22 7.30
N ARG A 319 23.89 53.42 6.51
CA ARG A 319 24.49 52.46 5.57
C ARG A 319 25.25 53.18 4.46
N ALA A 320 24.71 54.25 3.90
CA ALA A 320 25.40 55.07 2.91
C ALA A 320 26.74 55.60 3.46
N LEU A 321 26.75 56.15 4.69
CA LEU A 321 27.99 56.61 5.33
C LEU A 321 29.02 55.48 5.48
N ASN A 322 28.60 54.30 5.94
CA ASN A 322 29.51 53.16 6.11
C ASN A 322 30.11 52.71 4.77
N LEU A 323 29.29 52.66 3.72
CA LEU A 323 29.73 52.32 2.36
C LEU A 323 30.72 53.36 1.82
N ALA A 324 30.45 54.66 2.00
CA ALA A 324 31.35 55.73 1.58
C ALA A 324 32.73 55.64 2.28
N GLN A 325 32.74 55.40 3.60
CA GLN A 325 33.98 55.21 4.37
C GLN A 325 34.75 53.96 3.93
N ASN A 326 34.03 52.89 3.55
CA ASN A 326 34.63 51.65 3.06
C ASN A 326 35.27 51.84 1.68
N VAL A 327 34.59 52.56 0.78
CA VAL A 327 35.17 52.98 -0.51
C VAL A 327 36.39 53.88 -0.31
N GLY A 328 36.42 54.65 0.79
CA GLY A 328 37.48 55.62 1.06
C GLY A 328 37.33 56.90 0.23
N ASP A 329 36.12 57.18 -0.25
CA ASP A 329 35.82 58.38 -1.04
C ASP A 329 35.37 59.50 -0.09
N ASP A 330 36.24 60.49 0.05
CA ASP A 330 36.02 61.64 0.92
C ASP A 330 34.85 62.53 0.46
N GLN A 331 34.57 62.58 -0.84
CA GLN A 331 33.45 63.32 -1.39
C GLN A 331 32.13 62.62 -1.07
N LEU A 332 32.05 61.30 -1.27
CA LEU A 332 30.86 60.52 -0.87
C LEU A 332 30.64 60.56 0.64
N THR A 333 31.74 60.52 1.42
CA THR A 333 31.67 60.59 2.88
C THR A 333 31.15 61.96 3.35
N LEU A 334 31.59 63.04 2.70
CA LEU A 334 31.11 64.41 2.98
C LEU A 334 29.61 64.55 2.67
N VAL A 335 29.16 64.03 1.53
CA VAL A 335 27.73 64.06 1.14
C VAL A 335 26.90 63.30 2.17
N ALA A 336 27.29 62.07 2.54
CA ALA A 336 26.59 61.27 3.53
C ALA A 336 26.44 61.97 4.90
N TYR A 337 27.52 62.60 5.41
CA TYR A 337 27.45 63.38 6.65
C TYR A 337 26.54 64.61 6.52
N THR A 338 26.54 65.27 5.36
CA THR A 338 25.67 66.43 5.09
C THR A 338 24.20 66.02 5.14
N ASP A 339 23.85 64.91 4.51
CA ASP A 339 22.48 64.39 4.51
C ASP A 339 22.06 63.90 5.90
N LEU A 340 22.96 63.23 6.65
CA LEU A 340 22.73 62.85 8.05
C LEU A 340 22.50 64.09 8.94
N PHE A 341 23.25 65.16 8.72
CA PHE A 341 23.07 66.42 9.43
C PHE A 341 21.70 67.03 9.14
N GLN A 342 21.28 67.11 7.88
CA GLN A 342 19.97 67.66 7.51
C GLN A 342 18.83 66.79 8.05
N ALA A 343 18.90 65.48 7.89
CA ALA A 343 17.90 64.54 8.40
C ALA A 343 17.77 64.65 9.94
N THR A 344 18.90 64.72 10.65
CA THR A 344 18.91 64.90 12.11
C THR A 344 18.34 66.25 12.53
N LYS A 345 18.65 67.31 11.77
CA LYS A 345 18.13 68.66 12.02
C LYS A 345 16.62 68.72 11.85
N LEU A 346 16.06 68.02 10.86
CA LEU A 346 14.62 67.95 10.59
C LEU A 346 13.87 66.95 11.47
N ASN A 347 14.57 66.06 12.18
CA ASN A 347 13.96 65.07 13.07
C ASN A 347 13.28 65.72 14.28
N THR A 348 11.96 65.57 14.39
CA THR A 348 11.11 66.13 15.47
C THR A 348 10.91 65.17 16.65
N ALA A 349 11.28 63.89 16.51
CA ALA A 349 11.08 62.86 17.51
C ALA A 349 12.32 62.59 18.39
N MET A 350 13.51 63.02 17.96
CA MET A 350 14.76 62.81 18.69
C MET A 350 14.87 63.71 19.93
N ALA A 351 15.40 63.18 21.04
CA ALA A 351 15.65 63.95 22.26
C ALA A 351 16.64 65.08 22.00
N GLY A 352 16.35 66.29 22.52
CA GLY A 352 17.11 67.50 22.19
C GLY A 352 18.61 67.43 22.49
N ALA A 353 19.00 66.81 23.62
CA ALA A 353 20.41 66.64 23.98
C ALA A 353 21.16 65.68 23.05
N GLU A 354 20.51 64.58 22.64
CA GLU A 354 21.08 63.62 21.69
C GLU A 354 21.19 64.22 20.29
N LYS A 355 20.14 64.95 19.87
CA LYS A 355 20.11 65.68 18.60
C LYS A 355 21.25 66.68 18.50
N GLN A 356 21.46 67.48 19.54
CA GLN A 356 22.53 68.47 19.57
C GLN A 356 23.91 67.80 19.48
N LYS A 357 24.13 66.71 20.22
CA LYS A 357 25.38 65.95 20.18
C LYS A 357 25.69 65.39 18.79
N ARG A 358 24.71 64.77 18.13
CA ARG A 358 24.88 64.24 16.76
C ARG A 358 25.12 65.35 15.74
N LEU A 359 24.42 66.48 15.84
CA LEU A 359 24.63 67.63 14.96
C LEU A 359 26.03 68.22 15.11
N GLU A 360 26.55 68.32 16.33
CA GLU A 360 27.93 68.77 16.58
C GLU A 360 28.97 67.81 16.01
N GLU A 361 28.75 66.50 16.18
CA GLU A 361 29.62 65.46 15.63
C GLU A 361 29.65 65.49 14.10
N TYR A 362 28.49 65.54 13.44
CA TYR A 362 28.39 65.63 11.99
C TYR A 362 28.95 66.95 11.46
N SER A 363 28.68 68.08 12.11
CA SER A 363 29.24 69.38 11.71
C SER A 363 30.76 69.37 11.73
N LYS A 364 31.36 68.82 12.80
CA LYS A 364 32.82 68.69 12.91
C LYS A 364 33.40 67.83 11.79
N LYS A 365 32.73 66.72 11.44
CA LYS A 365 33.16 65.84 10.35
C LYS A 365 33.01 66.49 8.98
N ILE A 366 31.94 67.26 8.76
CA ILE A 366 31.72 68.03 7.53
C ILE A 366 32.82 69.08 7.35
N GLU A 367 33.17 69.82 8.41
CA GLU A 367 34.25 70.82 8.37
C GLU A 367 35.62 70.19 8.10
N GLU A 368 35.94 69.08 8.79
CA GLU A 368 37.20 68.33 8.58
C GLU A 368 37.34 67.85 7.13
N LEU A 369 36.27 67.26 6.57
CA LEU A 369 36.25 66.75 5.20
C LEU A 369 36.27 67.87 4.16
N SER A 370 35.53 68.96 4.41
CA SER A 370 35.48 70.12 3.52
C SER A 370 36.83 70.84 3.46
N ALA A 371 37.54 70.94 4.58
CA ALA A 371 38.89 71.50 4.62
C ALA A 371 39.91 70.62 3.87
N ARG A 372 39.76 69.29 3.97
CA ARG A 372 40.62 68.34 3.24
C ARG A 372 40.40 68.41 1.73
N LEU A 373 39.15 68.45 1.29
CA LEU A 373 38.78 68.52 -0.13
C LEU A 373 39.04 69.91 -0.75
N GLY A 374 38.89 70.99 0.00
CA GLY A 374 39.17 72.36 -0.45
C GLY A 374 40.66 72.74 -0.44
N GLY A 375 41.52 71.88 0.10
CA GLY A 375 42.98 72.04 0.07
C GLY A 375 43.69 71.22 -1.02
N GLU A 376 42.93 70.48 -1.84
CA GLU A 376 43.43 69.65 -2.95
C GLU A 376 43.21 70.27 -4.35
N GLU A 377 42.80 71.54 -4.44
CA GLU A 377 42.98 72.36 -5.66
C GLU A 377 44.43 72.86 -5.78
#